data_AF-A0A961TU05-F1
#
_entry.id   AF-A0A961TU05-F1
#
_cell.length_a   1.000
_cell.length_b   1.000
_cell.length_c   1.000
_cell.angle_alpha   90.00
_cell.angle_beta   90.00
_cell.angle_gamma   90.00
#
_symmetry.space_group_name_H-M   'P 1'
#
loop_
_entity.id
_entity.type
_entity.pdbx_description
1 polymer ?
#
loop_
_entity_poly.entity_id
_entity_poly.type
_entity_poly.pdbx_seq_one_letter_code
_entity_poly.pdbx_strand_id
1 'polypeptide(L)'
;QDPTSPMESTEYVAQIAAFSQVEQSVQMNQKLDQMLQGSSLSQAASLIGHTVTSEDGKQTGVVKEVKLASSGLIAVTESGIEIPVTSGVKVS
;
A
#
# COMPACT_ATOMS: atom_id res chain seq x y z
N GLN A 1 21.26 -0.41 53.81
CA GLN A 1 21.51 -0.53 52.36
C GLN A 1 20.17 -0.96 51.78
N ASP A 2 19.41 0.01 51.28
CA ASP A 2 18.07 -0.18 50.74
C ASP A 2 18.19 -0.78 49.32
N PRO A 3 17.64 -1.99 49.05
CA PRO A 3 17.88 -2.73 47.80
C PRO A 3 17.00 -2.30 46.63
N THR A 4 16.21 -1.23 46.75
CA THR A 4 15.17 -0.84 45.77
C THR A 4 15.66 0.00 44.59
N SER A 5 16.89 0.53 44.62
CA SER A 5 17.41 1.42 43.56
C SER A 5 17.73 0.76 42.19
N PRO A 6 18.10 -0.53 42.08
CA PRO A 6 18.38 -1.16 40.78
C PRO A 6 17.15 -1.69 40.05
N MET A 7 16.09 -2.08 40.77
CA MET A 7 14.86 -2.64 40.17
C MET A 7 14.08 -1.57 39.39
N GLU A 8 13.84 -0.39 39.98
CA GLU A 8 13.13 0.73 39.32
C GLU A 8 13.84 1.21 38.04
N SER A 9 15.17 1.29 38.09
CA SER A 9 15.99 1.70 36.95
C SER A 9 15.95 0.67 35.81
N THR A 10 15.92 -0.62 36.14
CA THR A 10 15.80 -1.72 35.16
C THR A 10 14.40 -1.78 34.57
N GLU A 11 13.36 -1.53 35.37
CA GLU A 11 11.96 -1.55 34.95
C GLU A 11 11.62 -0.35 34.03
N TYR A 12 12.20 0.82 34.31
CA TYR A 12 12.10 1.99 33.42
C TYR A 12 12.83 1.78 32.08
N VAL A 13 14.02 1.18 32.09
CA VAL A 13 14.75 0.81 30.87
C VAL A 13 13.99 -0.26 30.07
N ALA A 14 13.37 -1.23 30.75
CA ALA A 14 12.53 -2.23 30.12
C ALA A 14 11.28 -1.61 29.45
N GLN A 15 10.66 -0.60 30.07
CA GLN A 15 9.57 0.17 29.44
C GLN A 15 10.06 0.93 28.21
N ILE A 16 11.20 1.64 28.26
CA ILE A 16 11.74 2.36 27.10
C ILE A 16 12.09 1.39 25.96
N ALA A 17 12.64 0.23 26.28
CA ALA A 17 12.91 -0.82 25.29
C ALA A 17 11.61 -1.33 24.63
N ALA A 18 10.55 -1.57 25.43
CA ALA A 18 9.24 -1.97 24.92
C ALA A 18 8.61 -0.88 24.03
N PHE A 19 8.65 0.39 24.45
CA PHE A 19 8.18 1.51 23.65
C PHE A 19 8.96 1.64 22.33
N SER A 20 10.29 1.52 22.37
CA SER A 20 11.15 1.59 21.18
C SER A 20 10.84 0.46 20.18
N GLN A 21 10.49 -0.73 20.68
CA GLN A 21 10.15 -1.87 19.82
C GLN A 21 8.77 -1.72 19.16
N VAL A 22 7.80 -1.13 19.86
CA VAL A 22 6.51 -0.77 19.29
C VAL A 22 6.68 0.33 18.24
N GLU A 23 7.44 1.39 18.53
CA GLU A 23 7.70 2.46 17.55
C GLU A 23 8.40 1.94 16.29
N GLN A 24 9.41 1.07 16.43
CA GLN A 24 10.05 0.43 15.28
C GLN A 24 9.06 -0.40 14.48
N SER A 25 8.14 -1.11 15.15
CA SER A 25 7.09 -1.88 14.48
C SER A 25 6.12 -0.96 13.73
N VAL A 26 5.73 0.18 14.30
CA VAL A 26 4.89 1.19 13.64
C VAL A 26 5.61 1.77 12.42
N GLN A 27 6.89 2.15 12.56
CA GLN A 27 7.70 2.67 11.44
C GLN A 27 7.86 1.64 10.32
N MET A 28 8.03 0.35 10.67
CA MET A 28 8.11 -0.72 9.68
C MET A 28 6.79 -0.86 8.90
N ASN A 29 5.65 -0.86 9.59
CA ASN A 29 4.33 -0.91 8.94
C ASN A 29 4.12 0.30 8.01
N GLN A 30 4.46 1.52 8.46
CA GLN A 30 4.38 2.72 7.61
C GLN A 30 5.26 2.60 6.36
N LYS A 31 6.46 2.02 6.48
CA LYS A 31 7.35 1.81 5.34
C LYS A 31 6.83 0.73 4.38
N LEU A 32 6.21 -0.32 4.90
CA LEU A 32 5.52 -1.33 4.09
C LEU A 32 4.37 -0.68 3.31
N ASP A 33 3.56 0.16 3.95
CA ASP A 33 2.46 0.87 3.29
C ASP A 33 2.97 1.80 2.18
N GLN A 34 4.08 2.51 2.41
CA GLN A 34 4.73 3.33 1.39
C GLN A 34 5.24 2.49 0.22
N MET A 35 5.84 1.33 0.49
CA MET A 35 6.34 0.43 -0.54
C MET A 35 5.21 -0.18 -1.38
N LEU A 36 4.10 -0.57 -0.74
CA LEU A 36 2.90 -1.06 -1.42
C LEU A 36 2.30 0.04 -2.31
N GLN A 37 2.16 1.27 -1.81
CA GLN A 37 1.71 2.40 -2.61
C GLN A 37 2.63 2.68 -3.81
N GLY A 38 3.95 2.66 -3.62
CA GLY A 38 4.90 2.85 -4.72
C GLY A 38 4.83 1.74 -5.77
N SER A 39 4.60 0.49 -5.35
CA SER A 39 4.43 -0.64 -6.26
C SER A 39 3.14 -0.51 -7.06
N SER A 40 2.02 -0.19 -6.40
CA SER A 40 0.73 0.07 -7.05
C SER A 40 0.81 1.25 -8.02
N LEU A 41 1.52 2.32 -7.66
CA LEU A 41 1.73 3.47 -8.54
C LEU A 41 2.58 3.11 -9.77
N SER A 42 3.62 2.29 -9.60
CA SER A 42 4.45 1.82 -10.71
C SER A 42 3.64 0.97 -11.69
N GLN A 43 2.80 0.09 -11.15
CA GLN A 43 1.87 -0.72 -11.94
C GLN A 43 0.83 0.15 -12.64
N ALA A 44 0.27 1.15 -11.94
CA ALA A 44 -0.64 2.14 -12.51
C ALA A 44 0.00 2.94 -13.65
N ALA A 45 1.23 3.43 -13.48
CA ALA A 45 1.97 4.16 -14.51
C ALA A 45 2.21 3.31 -15.77
N SER A 46 2.45 2.00 -15.60
CA SER A 46 2.58 1.07 -16.71
C SER A 46 1.27 0.80 -17.46
N LEU A 47 0.11 1.14 -16.90
CA LEU A 47 -1.19 0.95 -17.56
C LEU A 47 -1.60 2.18 -18.39
N ILE A 48 -1.15 3.37 -18.01
CA ILE A 48 -1.49 4.62 -18.71
C ILE A 48 -1.03 4.53 -20.16
N GLY A 49 -1.92 4.83 -21.11
CA GLY A 49 -1.66 4.74 -22.54
C GLY A 49 -1.75 3.33 -23.14
N HIS A 50 -1.88 2.28 -22.32
CA HIS A 50 -2.18 0.93 -22.81
C HIS A 50 -3.69 0.71 -22.95
N THR A 51 -4.06 -0.27 -23.78
CA THR A 51 -5.45 -0.70 -23.91
C THR A 51 -5.75 -1.74 -22.84
N VAL A 52 -6.75 -1.46 -22.00
CA VAL A 52 -7.26 -2.40 -21.01
C VAL A 52 -8.57 -2.98 -21.48
N THR A 53 -8.76 -4.27 -21.26
CA THR A 53 -10.02 -4.96 -21.51
C THR A 53 -10.49 -5.63 -20.23
N SER A 54 -11.71 -5.30 -19.80
CA SER A 54 -12.39 -5.90 -18.65
C SER A 54 -12.46 -7.43 -18.78
N GLU A 55 -12.55 -8.13 -17.65
CA GLU A 55 -12.61 -9.60 -17.59
C GLU A 55 -13.75 -10.18 -18.44
N ASP A 56 -14.89 -9.48 -18.49
CA ASP A 56 -16.06 -9.87 -19.27
C ASP A 56 -15.95 -9.55 -20.77
N GLY A 57 -14.85 -8.91 -21.20
CA GLY A 57 -14.60 -8.52 -22.59
C GLY A 57 -15.52 -7.43 -23.13
N LYS A 58 -16.42 -6.89 -22.32
CA LYS A 58 -17.44 -5.91 -22.77
C LYS A 58 -16.93 -4.48 -22.76
N GLN A 59 -15.97 -4.20 -21.90
CA GLN A 59 -15.39 -2.86 -21.74
C GLN A 59 -13.94 -2.91 -22.18
N THR A 60 -13.61 -2.13 -23.21
CA THR A 60 -12.25 -1.96 -23.70
C THR A 60 -11.97 -0.47 -23.91
N GLY A 61 -10.75 -0.04 -23.64
CA GLY A 61 -10.36 1.34 -23.89
C GLY A 61 -8.92 1.63 -23.51
N VAL A 62 -8.40 2.74 -24.05
CA VAL A 62 -7.08 3.28 -23.71
C VAL A 62 -7.17 3.95 -22.34
N VAL A 63 -6.27 3.60 -21.43
CA VAL A 63 -6.23 4.18 -20.08
C VAL A 63 -5.71 5.62 -20.13
N LYS A 64 -6.53 6.55 -19.62
CA LYS A 64 -6.17 7.95 -19.47
C LYS A 64 -5.59 8.26 -18.10
N GLU A 65 -6.19 7.69 -17.05
CA GLU A 65 -5.75 7.87 -15.66
C GLU A 65 -5.97 6.58 -14.88
N VAL A 66 -5.26 6.42 -13.76
CA VAL A 66 -5.45 5.29 -12.85
C VAL A 66 -5.62 5.85 -11.43
N LYS A 67 -6.64 5.36 -10.73
CA LYS A 67 -6.95 5.72 -9.35
C LYS A 67 -6.60 4.56 -8.44
N LEU A 68 -5.96 4.86 -7.31
CA LEU A 68 -5.77 3.90 -6.23
C LEU A 68 -6.93 4.04 -5.25
N ALA A 69 -7.83 3.07 -5.24
CA ALA A 69 -8.91 2.98 -4.26
C ALA A 69 -8.56 1.93 -3.19
N SER A 70 -9.29 1.94 -2.07
CA SER A 70 -9.12 0.95 -1.01
C SER A 70 -9.37 -0.49 -1.49
N SER A 71 -10.13 -0.66 -2.58
CA SER A 71 -10.42 -1.95 -3.22
C SER A 71 -9.37 -2.38 -4.26
N GLY A 72 -8.35 -1.56 -4.53
CA GLY A 72 -7.32 -1.82 -5.53
C GLY A 72 -7.19 -0.71 -6.58
N LEU A 73 -6.49 -1.01 -7.67
CA LEU A 73 -6.29 -0.09 -8.79
C LEU A 73 -7.54 -0.05 -9.68
N ILE A 74 -7.95 1.15 -10.08
CA ILE A 74 -9.05 1.40 -11.01
C ILE A 74 -8.48 2.19 -12.19
N ALA A 75 -8.54 1.61 -13.38
CA ALA A 75 -8.14 2.30 -14.60
C ALA A 75 -9.34 3.06 -15.17
N VAL A 76 -9.16 4.33 -15.52
CA VAL A 76 -10.17 5.14 -16.20
C VAL A 76 -9.73 5.33 -17.64
N THR A 77 -10.57 4.88 -18.56
CA THR A 77 -10.31 4.99 -20.00
C THR A 77 -10.57 6.40 -20.53
N GLU A 78 -10.09 6.73 -21.73
CA GLU A 78 -10.38 8.01 -22.40
C GLU A 78 -11.88 8.27 -22.56
N SER A 79 -12.67 7.20 -22.72
CA SER A 79 -14.14 7.25 -22.77
C SER A 79 -14.81 7.52 -21.42
N GLY A 80 -14.03 7.63 -20.34
CA GLY A 80 -14.52 7.82 -18.97
C GLY A 80 -15.01 6.55 -18.28
N ILE A 81 -14.80 5.37 -18.89
CA ILE A 81 -15.20 4.08 -18.30
C ILE A 81 -14.16 3.70 -17.25
N GLU A 82 -14.63 3.40 -16.03
CA GLU A 82 -13.80 2.90 -14.93
C GLU A 82 -13.79 1.37 -14.96
N ILE A 83 -12.59 0.78 -15.09
CA ILE A 83 -12.36 -0.66 -15.12
C ILE A 83 -11.48 -1.03 -13.92
N PRO A 84 -11.98 -1.83 -12.96
CA PRO A 84 -11.18 -2.35 -11.87
C PRO A 84 -10.04 -3.23 -12.41
N VAL A 85 -8.80 -2.93 -12.04
CA VAL A 85 -7.62 -3.71 -12.44
C VAL A 85 -7.47 -4.87 -11.46
N THR A 86 -8.27 -5.92 -11.69
CA THR A 86 -8.24 -7.17 -10.92
C THR A 86 -7.64 -8.30 -11.76
N SER A 87 -7.45 -9.47 -11.13
CA SER A 87 -7.16 -10.71 -11.86
C SER A 87 -8.22 -10.89 -12.95
N GLY A 88 -7.79 -11.18 -14.18
CA GLY A 88 -8.68 -11.36 -15.35
C GLY A 88 -8.65 -10.22 -16.39
N VAL A 89 -8.15 -9.04 -16.03
CA VAL A 89 -7.99 -7.92 -16.99
C VAL A 89 -6.83 -8.18 -17.94
N LYS A 90 -7.06 -7.97 -19.25
CA LYS A 90 -6.00 -8.01 -20.27
C LYS A 90 -5.48 -6.61 -20.56
N VAL A 91 -4.16 -6.48 -20.61
CA VAL A 91 -3.44 -5.26 -20.96
C VAL A 91 -2.64 -5.53 -22.24
N SER A 92 -2.82 -4.71 -23.26
CA SER A 92 -2.09 -4.77 -24.53
C SER A 92 -1.66 -3.38 -24.98
#